data_AF-A0A4U9W5V1-F1
#
_entry.id   AF-A0A4U9W5V1-F1
#
_cell.length_a   1.000
_cell.length_b   1.000
_cell.length_c   1.000
_cell.angle_alpha   90.00
_cell.angle_beta   90.00
_cell.angle_gamma   90.00
#
_symmetry.space_group_name_H-M   'P 1'
#
loop_
_entity.id
_entity.type
_entity.pdbx_description
1 polymer ?
#
loop_
_entity_poly.entity_id
_entity_poly.type
_entity_poly.pdbx_seq_one_letter_code
_entity_poly.pdbx_strand_id
1 'polypeptide(L)'
;MSCAITLPIFICIAWASVSSDQLEKLLWRKVPHVVITSATLRSLNSFSRLQEMSGLSEKAGDRFETLSSPFNHVEQGKIVIPKMRFEPAMANEAEHLEEMARFFRGEQASGQHKGMLILFSSHRAMQTFLSYVTDLRLMLLVQGDQPRYRLVEEHRKRVEKGTASVLVGYSHLPKVWI
;
A
#
# COMPACT_ATOMS: atom_id res chain seq x y z
N MET A 1 43.90 1.68 -22.02
CA MET A 1 42.56 2.28 -21.88
C MET A 1 41.74 1.34 -21.01
N SER A 2 41.61 1.64 -19.71
CA SER A 2 40.92 0.76 -18.77
C SER A 2 39.44 1.09 -18.78
N CYS A 3 38.62 0.20 -19.34
CA CYS A 3 37.17 0.29 -19.34
C CYS A 3 36.68 -0.14 -17.95
N ALA A 4 36.52 0.81 -17.03
CA ALA A 4 35.88 0.57 -15.74
C ALA A 4 34.37 0.51 -15.98
N ILE A 5 33.83 -0.70 -16.05
CA ILE A 5 32.39 -0.94 -15.99
C ILE A 5 31.97 -0.64 -14.55
N THR A 6 31.60 0.61 -14.29
CA THR A 6 31.02 1.03 -13.02
C THR A 6 29.67 0.34 -12.87
N LEU A 7 29.60 -0.64 -11.96
CA LEU A 7 28.36 -1.35 -11.63
C LEU A 7 27.27 -0.34 -11.24
N PRO A 8 26.02 -0.49 -11.74
CA PRO A 8 24.92 0.37 -11.33
C PRO A 8 24.67 0.15 -9.83
N ILE A 9 24.83 1.21 -9.04
CA ILE A 9 24.52 1.18 -7.61
C ILE A 9 23.00 1.23 -7.48
N PHE A 10 22.41 0.13 -7.00
CA PHE A 10 20.98 0.07 -6.67
C PHE A 10 20.77 0.67 -5.28
N ILE A 11 20.15 1.85 -5.22
CA ILE A 11 19.87 2.55 -3.97
C ILE A 11 18.37 2.49 -3.69
N CYS A 12 17.99 1.82 -2.61
CA CYS A 12 16.62 1.83 -2.12
C CYS A 12 16.42 3.08 -1.24
N ILE A 13 15.73 4.09 -1.76
CA ILE A 13 15.47 5.35 -1.05
C ILE A 13 14.10 5.29 -0.36
N ALA A 14 14.09 5.47 0.96
CA ALA A 14 12.86 5.74 1.70
C ALA A 14 12.53 7.24 1.59
N TRP A 15 11.68 7.58 0.61
CA TRP A 15 11.32 8.94 0.20
C TRP A 15 10.70 9.84 1.31
N ALA A 16 10.27 9.26 2.43
CA ALA A 16 9.49 9.97 3.44
C ALA A 16 10.32 10.92 4.35
N SER A 17 11.65 10.94 4.24
CA SER A 17 12.50 11.63 5.23
C SER A 17 13.73 12.34 4.66
N VAL A 18 13.83 12.49 3.33
CA VAL A 18 15.02 13.05 2.69
C VAL A 18 14.61 14.19 1.76
N SER A 19 15.26 15.35 1.89
CA SER A 19 15.04 16.49 1.00
C SER A 19 15.85 16.38 -0.30
N SER A 20 15.43 17.07 -1.35
CA SER A 20 16.15 17.16 -2.62
C SER A 20 17.61 17.60 -2.44
N ASP A 21 17.87 18.60 -1.58
CA ASP A 21 19.22 19.09 -1.28
C ASP A 21 20.14 18.02 -0.65
N GLN A 22 19.57 17.16 0.19
CA GLN A 22 20.32 16.06 0.79
C GLN A 22 20.64 14.99 -0.25
N LEU A 23 19.68 14.65 -1.11
CA LEU A 23 19.89 13.69 -2.20
C LEU A 23 20.94 14.19 -3.19
N GLU A 24 20.91 15.48 -3.54
CA GLU A 24 21.89 16.12 -4.40
C GLU A 24 23.32 16.00 -3.84
N LYS A 25 23.50 16.35 -2.56
CA LYS A 25 24.81 16.33 -1.90
C LYS A 25 25.34 14.92 -1.64
N LEU A 26 24.46 13.98 -1.32
CA LEU A 26 24.85 12.64 -0.85
C LEU A 26 24.88 11.61 -1.97
N LEU A 27 24.04 11.76 -2.99
CA LEU A 27 23.86 10.76 -4.04
C LEU A 27 24.17 11.33 -5.43
N TRP A 28 23.40 12.31 -5.92
CA TRP A 28 23.45 12.73 -7.34
C TRP A 28 24.82 13.26 -7.75
N ARG A 29 25.51 14.01 -6.88
CA ARG A 29 26.87 14.49 -7.16
C ARG A 29 27.97 13.45 -6.99
N LYS A 30 27.73 12.40 -6.20
CA LYS A 30 28.75 11.42 -5.80
C LYS A 30 28.72 10.15 -6.64
N VAL A 31 27.57 9.80 -7.19
CA VAL A 31 27.36 8.59 -7.97
C VAL A 31 27.07 8.99 -9.42
N PRO A 32 27.86 8.53 -10.40
CA PRO A 32 27.73 8.96 -11.79
C PRO A 32 26.40 8.53 -12.43
N HIS A 33 25.89 7.35 -12.08
CA HIS A 33 24.62 6.83 -12.58
C HIS A 33 23.87 6.09 -11.48
N VAL A 34 22.61 6.47 -11.24
CA VAL A 34 21.73 5.81 -10.27
C VAL A 34 20.47 5.32 -10.97
N VAL A 35 20.05 4.10 -10.66
CA VAL A 35 18.78 3.55 -11.10
C VAL A 35 17.81 3.57 -9.94
N ILE A 36 16.71 4.30 -10.11
CA ILE A 36 15.59 4.33 -9.16
C ILE A 36 14.46 3.51 -9.77
N THR A 37 14.02 2.49 -9.04
CA THR A 37 12.90 1.65 -9.47
C THR A 37 11.94 1.41 -8.31
N SER A 38 10.64 1.52 -8.59
CA SER A 38 9.57 1.12 -7.70
C SER A 38 8.27 1.00 -8.48
N ALA A 39 7.37 0.14 -7.98
CA ALA A 39 6.06 -0.09 -8.59
C ALA A 39 5.12 1.12 -8.53
N THR A 40 5.43 2.15 -7.72
CA THR A 40 4.51 3.27 -7.46
C THR A 40 5.20 4.64 -7.47
N LEU A 41 6.20 4.85 -8.33
CA LEU A 41 6.91 6.14 -8.44
C LEU A 41 6.06 7.27 -9.05
N ARG A 42 5.04 6.93 -9.84
CA ARG A 42 4.16 7.91 -10.47
C ARG A 42 3.02 8.31 -9.53
N SER A 43 2.66 9.59 -9.60
CA SER A 43 1.44 10.13 -9.00
C SER A 43 0.60 10.76 -10.10
N LEU A 44 -0.70 10.43 -10.18
CA LEU A 44 -1.61 10.96 -11.21
C LEU A 44 -1.05 10.82 -12.64
N ASN A 45 -0.49 9.65 -12.97
CA ASN A 45 0.15 9.37 -14.25
C ASN A 45 1.36 10.26 -14.60
N SER A 46 1.97 10.93 -13.63
CA SER A 46 3.14 11.77 -13.83
C SER A 46 4.27 11.48 -12.83
N PHE A 47 5.50 11.77 -13.23
CA PHE A 47 6.67 11.80 -12.34
C PHE A 47 6.90 13.17 -11.69
N SER A 48 6.04 14.17 -11.94
CA SER A 48 6.23 15.54 -11.42
C SER A 48 6.45 15.59 -9.90
N ARG A 49 5.70 14.80 -9.14
CA ARG A 49 5.86 14.71 -7.68
C ARG A 49 7.20 14.10 -7.28
N LEU A 50 7.67 13.10 -8.02
CA LEU A 50 9.00 12.50 -7.80
C LEU A 50 10.09 13.54 -8.10
N GLN A 51 9.99 14.25 -9.21
CA GLN A 51 10.94 15.29 -9.61
C GLN A 51 11.04 16.39 -8.55
N GLU A 52 9.90 16.90 -8.08
CA GLU A 52 9.83 17.92 -7.04
C GLU A 52 10.50 17.47 -5.73
N MET A 53 10.22 16.24 -5.29
CA MET A 53 10.78 15.71 -4.03
C MET A 53 12.25 15.32 -4.14
N SER A 54 12.69 14.85 -5.31
CA SER A 54 14.03 14.27 -5.52
C SER A 54 15.07 15.26 -6.04
N GLY A 55 14.63 16.35 -6.67
CA GLY A 55 15.48 17.25 -7.44
C GLY A 55 15.84 16.74 -8.84
N LEU A 56 15.39 15.53 -9.23
CA LEU A 56 15.67 14.97 -10.56
C LEU A 56 14.94 15.76 -11.65
N SER A 57 15.59 15.92 -12.80
CA SER A 57 15.06 16.69 -13.91
C SER A 57 15.52 16.15 -15.25
N GLU A 58 14.59 16.06 -16.20
CA GLU A 58 14.94 15.76 -17.60
C GLU A 58 15.93 16.78 -18.17
N LYS A 59 15.88 18.03 -17.71
CA LYS A 59 16.84 19.08 -18.11
C LYS A 59 18.26 18.81 -17.64
N ALA A 60 18.42 18.03 -16.56
CA ALA A 60 19.72 17.60 -16.04
C ALA A 60 20.22 16.30 -16.70
N GLY A 61 19.44 15.72 -17.64
CA GLY A 61 19.76 14.47 -18.32
C GLY A 61 19.16 13.22 -17.67
N ASP A 62 18.31 13.37 -16.66
CA ASP A 62 17.62 12.25 -16.02
C ASP A 62 16.54 11.66 -16.92
N ARG A 63 16.37 10.33 -16.88
CA ARG A 63 15.38 9.60 -17.68
C ARG A 63 14.28 9.02 -16.80
N PHE A 64 13.03 9.16 -17.24
CA PHE A 64 11.85 8.65 -16.56
C PHE A 64 11.09 7.70 -17.48
N GLU A 65 11.15 6.41 -17.15
CA GLU A 65 10.52 5.36 -17.96
C GLU A 65 9.39 4.70 -17.15
N THR A 66 8.30 4.37 -17.85
CA THR A 66 7.19 3.61 -17.26
C THR A 66 7.05 2.29 -17.99
N LEU A 67 7.02 1.19 -17.23
CA LEU A 67 6.66 -0.11 -17.75
C LEU A 67 5.16 -0.35 -17.56
N SER A 68 4.50 -0.89 -18.58
CA SER A 68 3.10 -1.34 -18.47
C SER A 68 3.01 -2.53 -17.52
N SER A 69 1.93 -2.58 -16.74
CA SER A 69 1.61 -3.76 -15.92
C SER A 69 1.45 -4.99 -16.83
N PRO A 70 2.04 -6.15 -16.47
CA PRO A 70 1.82 -7.40 -17.19
C PRO A 70 0.45 -8.03 -16.89
N PHE A 71 -0.31 -7.48 -15.94
CA PHE A 71 -1.57 -8.03 -15.45
C PHE A 71 -2.77 -7.49 -16.22
N ASN A 72 -3.72 -8.37 -16.53
CA ASN A 72 -5.00 -7.99 -17.12
C ASN A 72 -6.00 -7.64 -16.01
N HIS A 73 -5.94 -6.40 -15.53
CA HIS A 73 -6.78 -5.93 -14.43
C HIS A 73 -8.28 -5.99 -14.72
N VAL A 74 -8.71 -5.94 -15.99
CA VAL A 74 -10.13 -5.98 -16.38
C VAL A 74 -10.73 -7.35 -16.11
N GLU A 75 -9.97 -8.42 -16.38
CA GLU A 75 -10.43 -9.80 -16.17
C GLU A 75 -10.09 -10.32 -14.75
N GLN A 76 -9.02 -9.82 -14.13
CA GLN A 76 -8.53 -10.30 -12.84
C GLN A 76 -9.23 -9.67 -11.63
N GLY A 77 -9.99 -8.58 -11.80
CA GLY A 77 -10.60 -7.89 -10.68
C GLY A 77 -11.69 -6.91 -11.06
N LYS A 78 -12.45 -6.48 -10.05
CA LYS A 78 -13.50 -5.48 -10.18
C LYS A 78 -13.38 -4.47 -9.04
N ILE A 79 -13.70 -3.22 -9.34
CA ILE A 79 -13.87 -2.18 -8.32
C ILE A 79 -15.35 -2.13 -7.95
N VAL A 80 -15.64 -2.33 -6.67
CA VAL A 80 -16.99 -2.21 -6.12
C VAL A 80 -17.03 -0.97 -5.24
N ILE A 81 -17.91 -0.03 -5.56
CA ILE A 81 -18.19 1.16 -4.74
C ILE A 81 -19.60 0.97 -4.16
N PRO A 82 -19.72 0.59 -2.87
CA PRO A 82 -21.02 0.42 -2.23
C PRO A 82 -21.77 1.76 -2.19
N LYS A 83 -23.09 1.71 -2.37
CA LYS A 83 -23.96 2.88 -2.18
C LYS A 83 -24.15 3.13 -0.68
N MET A 84 -23.23 3.88 -0.09
CA MET A 84 -23.30 4.31 1.31
C MET A 84 -24.17 5.56 1.45
N ARG A 85 -24.85 5.68 2.59
CA ARG A 85 -25.70 6.83 2.94
C ARG A 85 -24.88 7.99 3.46
N PHE A 86 -23.77 7.71 4.14
CA PHE A 86 -22.92 8.72 4.76
C PHE A 86 -21.57 8.82 4.04
N GLU A 87 -21.14 10.04 3.77
CA GLU A 87 -19.77 10.32 3.35
C GLU A 87 -18.80 10.16 4.53
N PRO A 88 -17.52 9.79 4.29
CA PRO A 88 -16.48 9.67 5.32
C PRO A 88 -15.98 11.04 5.80
N ALA A 89 -16.90 11.95 6.15
CA ALA A 89 -16.60 13.24 6.75
C ALA A 89 -16.49 13.11 8.28
N MET A 90 -15.71 13.99 8.91
CA MET A 90 -15.49 13.97 10.36
C MET A 90 -16.79 13.96 11.18
N ALA A 91 -17.82 14.67 10.70
CA ALA A 91 -19.12 14.76 11.36
C ALA A 91 -19.90 13.45 11.36
N ASN A 92 -19.70 12.60 10.35
CA ASN A 92 -20.46 11.36 10.13
C ASN A 92 -19.53 10.12 10.15
N GLU A 93 -18.33 10.23 10.71
CA GLU A 93 -17.32 9.17 10.65
C GLU A 93 -17.83 7.89 11.31
N ALA A 94 -18.52 8.01 12.46
CA ALA A 94 -19.04 6.86 13.19
C ALA A 94 -20.13 6.12 12.40
N GLU A 95 -21.09 6.86 11.83
CA GLU A 95 -22.18 6.33 11.03
C GLU A 95 -21.67 5.68 9.74
N HIS A 96 -20.67 6.31 9.10
CA HIS A 96 -20.00 5.74 7.93
C HIS A 96 -19.27 4.43 8.27
N LEU A 97 -18.54 4.39 9.39
CA LEU A 97 -17.82 3.18 9.83
C LEU A 97 -18.78 2.06 10.23
N GLU A 98 -19.92 2.39 10.84
CA GLU A 98 -20.97 1.43 11.16
C GLU A 98 -21.58 0.84 9.87
N GLU A 99 -21.88 1.69 8.87
CA GLU A 99 -22.39 1.23 7.57
C GLU A 99 -21.37 0.35 6.82
N MET A 100 -20.09 0.73 6.86
CA MET A 100 -19.00 -0.07 6.33
C MET A 100 -18.87 -1.42 7.05
N ALA A 101 -19.05 -1.46 8.38
CA ALA A 101 -19.06 -2.71 9.15
C ALA A 101 -20.24 -3.61 8.74
N ARG A 102 -21.44 -3.05 8.52
CA ARG A 102 -22.59 -3.81 8.00
C ARG A 102 -22.31 -4.37 6.60
N PHE A 103 -21.73 -3.58 5.71
CA PHE A 103 -21.34 -4.04 4.38
C PHE A 103 -20.32 -5.17 4.45
N PHE A 104 -19.26 -5.00 5.24
CA PHE A 104 -18.23 -6.02 5.45
C PHE A 104 -18.81 -7.34 5.99
N ARG A 105 -19.77 -7.29 6.91
CA ARG A 105 -20.46 -8.48 7.42
C ARG A 105 -21.21 -9.23 6.32
N GLY A 106 -21.90 -8.50 5.44
CA GLY A 106 -22.58 -9.10 4.29
C GLY A 106 -21.61 -9.84 3.37
N GLU A 107 -20.49 -9.19 3.03
CA GLU A 107 -19.44 -9.79 2.19
C GLU A 107 -18.80 -11.01 2.86
N GLN A 108 -18.52 -10.94 4.15
CA GLN A 108 -17.95 -12.05 4.92
C GLN A 108 -18.92 -13.24 5.02
N ALA A 109 -20.21 -12.97 5.24
CA ALA A 109 -21.26 -13.98 5.32
C ALA A 109 -21.53 -14.67 3.97
N SER A 110 -21.25 -14.00 2.85
CA SER A 110 -21.37 -14.61 1.50
C SER A 110 -20.45 -15.82 1.32
N GLY A 111 -19.35 -15.90 2.09
CA GLY A 111 -18.37 -16.98 2.02
C GLY A 111 -17.55 -17.03 0.73
N GLN A 112 -17.72 -16.06 -0.18
CA GLN A 112 -17.04 -16.02 -1.49
C GLN A 112 -15.55 -15.75 -1.37
N HIS A 113 -15.13 -15.05 -0.31
CA HIS A 113 -13.75 -14.62 -0.10
C HIS A 113 -13.12 -15.34 1.11
N LYS A 114 -12.04 -16.08 0.86
CA LYS A 114 -11.28 -16.78 1.91
C LYS A 114 -10.20 -15.92 2.56
N GLY A 115 -9.58 -15.04 1.78
CA GLY A 115 -8.65 -14.02 2.27
C GLY A 115 -9.22 -12.64 2.01
N MET A 116 -9.23 -11.78 3.02
CA MET A 116 -9.66 -10.39 2.92
C MET A 116 -8.63 -9.46 3.57
N LEU A 117 -8.54 -8.23 3.05
CA LEU A 117 -7.71 -7.16 3.59
C LEU A 117 -8.55 -5.90 3.74
N ILE A 118 -8.57 -5.33 4.94
CA ILE A 118 -9.22 -4.05 5.24
C ILE A 118 -8.15 -3.02 5.59
N LEU A 119 -8.16 -1.89 4.86
CA LEU A 119 -7.20 -0.80 5.05
C LEU A 119 -7.89 0.47 5.52
N PHE A 120 -7.40 1.00 6.63
CA PHE A 120 -7.84 2.28 7.21
C PHE A 120 -6.82 3.39 6.95
N SER A 121 -7.33 4.62 6.81
CA SER A 121 -6.50 5.82 6.72
C SER A 121 -5.90 6.24 8.06
N SER A 122 -6.49 5.81 9.18
CA SER A 122 -6.03 6.14 10.53
C SER A 122 -6.22 4.97 11.51
N HIS A 123 -5.39 4.95 12.55
CA HIS A 123 -5.54 4.01 13.66
C HIS A 123 -6.88 4.20 14.39
N ARG A 124 -7.36 5.45 14.52
CA ARG A 124 -8.65 5.77 15.14
C ARG A 124 -9.81 5.10 14.42
N ALA A 125 -9.91 5.29 13.11
CA ALA A 125 -10.99 4.71 12.30
C ALA A 125 -10.97 3.17 12.36
N MET A 126 -9.77 2.57 12.37
CA MET A 126 -9.61 1.12 12.54
C MET A 126 -10.19 0.64 13.87
N GLN A 127 -9.83 1.28 14.99
CA GLN A 127 -10.34 0.87 16.31
C GLN A 127 -11.85 1.06 16.43
N THR A 128 -12.39 2.16 15.90
CA THR A 128 -13.83 2.39 15.86
C THR A 128 -14.54 1.35 14.99
N PHE A 129 -13.99 0.95 13.86
CA PHE A 129 -14.56 -0.16 13.08
C PHE A 129 -14.53 -1.48 13.84
N LEU A 130 -13.41 -1.80 14.52
CA LEU A 130 -13.26 -3.04 15.27
C LEU A 130 -14.28 -3.17 16.42
N SER A 131 -14.72 -2.04 17.01
CA SER A 131 -15.79 -2.07 18.03
C SER A 131 -17.15 -2.47 17.45
N TYR A 132 -17.39 -2.28 16.15
CA TYR A 132 -18.60 -2.71 15.47
C TYR A 132 -18.57 -4.16 14.99
N VAL A 133 -17.42 -4.86 15.05
CA VAL A 133 -17.24 -6.24 14.54
C VAL A 133 -16.62 -7.19 15.58
N THR A 134 -16.93 -6.97 16.85
CA THR A 134 -16.34 -7.70 17.99
C THR A 134 -16.64 -9.21 17.98
N ASP A 135 -17.80 -9.61 17.47
CA ASP A 135 -18.19 -11.02 17.26
C ASP A 135 -17.33 -11.73 16.21
N LEU A 136 -16.74 -10.98 15.26
CA LEU A 136 -15.84 -11.53 14.25
C LEU A 136 -14.38 -11.55 14.72
N ARG A 137 -14.06 -11.14 15.96
CA ARG A 137 -12.68 -10.91 16.42
C ARG A 137 -11.70 -12.06 16.18
N LEU A 138 -12.15 -13.32 16.26
CA LEU A 138 -11.30 -14.50 16.04
C LEU A 138 -10.78 -14.63 14.61
N MET A 139 -11.51 -14.13 13.61
CA MET A 139 -11.10 -14.17 12.20
C MET A 139 -10.20 -13.00 11.80
N LEU A 140 -10.22 -11.91 12.59
CA LEU A 140 -9.49 -10.67 12.32
C LEU A 140 -8.05 -10.75 12.85
N LEU A 141 -7.10 -10.54 11.95
CA LEU A 141 -5.67 -10.40 12.23
C LEU A 141 -5.31 -8.91 12.15
N VAL A 142 -5.24 -8.25 13.31
CA VAL A 142 -5.14 -6.79 13.41
C VAL A 142 -3.68 -6.35 13.55
N GLN A 143 -3.30 -5.33 12.77
CA GLN A 143 -2.00 -4.68 12.88
C GLN A 143 -1.80 -4.09 14.28
N GLY A 144 -0.73 -4.50 14.96
CA GLY A 144 -0.43 -4.12 16.34
C GLY A 144 -0.54 -5.29 17.32
N ASP A 145 -1.37 -6.30 17.03
CA ASP A 145 -1.53 -7.48 17.91
C ASP A 145 -0.26 -8.35 17.93
N GLN A 146 0.41 -8.45 16.78
CA GLN A 146 1.61 -9.27 16.57
C GLN A 146 2.56 -8.60 15.57
N PRO A 147 3.84 -9.02 15.51
CA PRO A 147 4.74 -8.64 14.44
C PRO A 147 4.12 -8.90 13.07
N ARG A 148 4.27 -7.95 12.14
CA ARG A 148 3.62 -8.00 10.81
C ARG A 148 3.85 -9.29 10.05
N TYR A 149 5.08 -9.82 10.09
CA TYR A 149 5.40 -11.07 9.39
C TYR A 149 4.59 -12.26 9.94
N ARG A 150 4.30 -12.28 11.25
CA ARG A 150 3.47 -13.32 11.89
C ARG A 150 2.02 -13.20 11.48
N LEU A 151 1.49 -11.98 11.38
CA LEU A 151 0.11 -11.76 10.90
C LEU A 151 -0.05 -12.30 9.47
N VAL A 152 0.90 -12.03 8.57
CA VAL A 152 0.87 -12.53 7.20
C VAL A 152 1.04 -14.05 7.16
N GLU A 153 1.97 -14.61 7.96
CA GLU A 153 2.18 -16.05 8.05
C GLU A 153 0.92 -16.79 8.52
N GLU A 154 0.26 -16.28 9.55
CA GLU A 154 -0.98 -16.84 10.10
C GLU A 154 -2.15 -16.69 9.11
N HIS A 155 -2.27 -15.54 8.45
CA HIS A 155 -3.27 -15.31 7.40
C HIS A 155 -3.14 -16.36 6.30
N ARG A 156 -1.93 -16.54 5.78
CA ARG A 156 -1.62 -17.52 4.74
C ARG A 156 -1.98 -18.94 5.19
N LYS A 157 -1.59 -19.34 6.40
CA LYS A 157 -1.93 -20.66 6.97
C LYS A 157 -3.44 -20.90 7.05
N ARG A 158 -4.24 -19.88 7.40
CA ARG A 158 -5.71 -19.99 7.47
C ARG A 158 -6.32 -20.14 6.08
N VAL A 159 -5.91 -19.30 5.13
CA VAL A 159 -6.40 -19.32 3.75
C VAL A 159 -6.06 -20.64 3.06
N GLU A 160 -4.83 -21.14 3.21
CA GLU A 160 -4.39 -22.44 2.66
C GLU A 160 -5.20 -23.61 3.23
N LYS A 161 -5.67 -23.51 4.48
CA LYS A 161 -6.58 -24.48 5.12
C LYS A 161 -8.06 -24.28 4.75
N GLY A 162 -8.38 -23.36 3.84
CA GLY A 162 -9.75 -23.03 3.44
C GLY A 162 -10.56 -22.27 4.50
N THR A 163 -9.90 -21.82 5.58
CA THR A 163 -10.51 -21.05 6.68
C THR A 163 -10.49 -19.57 6.33
N ALA A 164 -11.62 -18.89 6.55
CA ALA A 164 -11.71 -17.45 6.31
C ALA A 164 -10.73 -16.68 7.23
N SER A 165 -9.99 -15.74 6.65
CA SER A 165 -9.08 -14.88 7.40
C SER A 165 -9.10 -13.46 6.85
N VAL A 166 -9.04 -12.48 7.75
CA VAL A 166 -9.10 -11.05 7.41
C VAL A 166 -7.91 -10.35 8.04
N LEU A 167 -7.07 -9.73 7.23
CA LEU A 167 -6.05 -8.80 7.70
C LEU A 167 -6.67 -7.41 7.86
N VAL A 168 -6.44 -6.78 9.00
CA VAL A 168 -6.92 -5.43 9.29
C VAL A 168 -5.73 -4.55 9.63
N GLY A 169 -5.59 -3.43 8.95
CA GLY A 169 -4.52 -2.49 9.27
C GLY A 169 -4.76 -1.09 8.78
N TYR A 170 -3.82 -0.21 9.11
CA TYR A 170 -3.77 1.18 8.68
C TYR A 170 -2.36 1.44 8.16
N SER A 171 -2.20 2.34 7.18
CA SER A 171 -0.94 2.75 6.53
C SER A 171 0.30 1.83 6.72
N HIS A 172 0.87 1.35 5.61
CA HIS A 172 2.08 0.51 5.51
C HIS A 172 1.91 -1.02 5.59
N LEU A 173 0.70 -1.60 5.50
CA LEU A 173 0.62 -3.04 5.20
C LEU A 173 1.20 -3.30 3.78
N PRO A 174 2.01 -4.36 3.60
CA PRO A 174 2.61 -4.65 2.31
C PRO A 174 1.50 -5.04 1.32
N LYS A 175 1.15 -4.13 0.41
CA LYS A 175 0.15 -4.41 -0.65
C LYS A 175 0.61 -5.49 -1.65
N VAL A 176 1.88 -5.89 -1.59
CA VAL A 176 2.55 -6.79 -2.55
C VAL A 176 2.65 -8.24 -2.04
N TRP A 177 2.35 -8.48 -0.77
CA TRP A 177 2.60 -9.79 -0.12
C TRP A 177 1.32 -10.52 0.34
N ILE A 178 0.14 -10.04 -0.06
CA ILE A 178 -1.17 -10.64 0.23
C ILE A 178 -1.79 -11.07 -1.09
#